data_AF-A0A971I822-F1
#
_entry.id   AF-A0A971I822-F1
#
_cell.length_a   1.000
_cell.length_b   1.000
_cell.length_c   1.000
_cell.angle_alpha   90.00
_cell.angle_beta   90.00
_cell.angle_gamma   90.00
#
_symmetry.space_group_name_H-M   'P 1'
#
loop_
_entity.id
_entity.type
_entity.pdbx_description
1 polymer ?
#
loop_
_entity_poly.entity_id
_entity_poly.type
_entity_poly.pdbx_seq_one_letter_code
_entity_poly.pdbx_strand_id
1 'polypeptide(L)' 'MDPYQVLDRVVRRFKAILKENLVGIYLHGSLAMGCYSEHSDIDFLAVVGYPLNYKTKRLLVDELLKLQDCPKRVLK' A
#
# COMPACT_ATOMS: atom_id res chain seq x y z
N MET A 1 -3.35 -10.88 11.02
CA MET A 1 -4.21 -9.74 10.59
C MET A 1 -4.83 -10.15 9.26
N ASP A 2 -6.13 -9.96 9.07
CA ASP A 2 -6.78 -10.31 7.80
C ASP A 2 -6.16 -9.46 6.66
N PRO A 3 -5.55 -10.08 5.62
CA PRO A 3 -4.89 -9.34 4.55
C PRO A 3 -5.85 -8.40 3.82
N TYR A 4 -7.14 -8.73 3.78
CA TYR A 4 -8.15 -7.86 3.16
C TYR A 4 -8.40 -6.59 3.97
N GLN A 5 -8.28 -6.63 5.30
CA GLN A 5 -8.37 -5.43 6.14
C GLN A 5 -7.19 -4.47 5.91
N VAL A 6 -5.99 -5.02 5.71
CA VAL A 6 -4.81 -4.24 5.34
C VAL A 6 -5.04 -3.57 3.98
N LEU A 7 -5.50 -4.35 3.00
CA LEU A 7 -5.76 -3.86 1.66
C LEU A 7 -6.82 -2.75 1.66
N ASP A 8 -7.90 -2.92 2.43
CA ASP A 8 -8.96 -1.92 2.58
C ASP A 8 -8.42 -0.60 3.13
N ARG A 9 -7.51 -0.67 4.12
CA ARG A 9 -6.87 0.50 4.71
C ARG A 9 -5.93 1.19 3.71
N VAL A 10 -5.14 0.43 2.95
CA VAL A 10 -4.30 0.95 1.86
C VAL A 10 -5.17 1.67 0.83
N VAL A 11 -6.20 1.01 0.32
CA VAL A 11 -7.09 1.56 -0.72
C VAL A 11 -7.74 2.86 -0.25
N ARG A 12 -8.26 2.91 0.98
CA ARG A 12 -8.87 4.14 1.53
C ARG A 12 -7.87 5.28 1.63
N ARG A 13 -6.64 5.02 2.11
CA ARG A 13 -5.60 6.05 2.25
C ARG A 13 -5.09 6.53 0.90
N PHE A 14 -4.86 5.62 -0.04
CA PHE A 14 -4.42 5.96 -1.39
C PHE A 14 -5.48 6.78 -2.13
N LYS A 15 -6.76 6.39 -2.05
CA LYS A 15 -7.87 7.18 -2.59
C LYS A 15 -7.91 8.59 -2.00
N ALA A 16 -7.74 8.74 -0.69
CA ALA A 16 -7.76 10.05 -0.03
C ALA A 16 -6.58 10.96 -0.45
N ILE A 17 -5.38 10.38 -0.65
CA ILE A 17 -4.17 11.13 -1.00
C ILE A 17 -4.13 11.47 -2.49
N LEU A 18 -4.42 10.49 -3.35
CA LEU A 18 -4.27 10.61 -4.80
C LEU A 18 -5.51 11.20 -5.48
N LYS A 19 -6.69 11.06 -4.87
CA LYS A 19 -7.96 11.62 -5.36
C LYS A 19 -8.19 11.24 -6.83
N GLU A 20 -8.47 12.23 -7.68
CA GLU A 20 -8.70 12.05 -9.11
C GLU A 20 -7.45 11.58 -9.88
N ASN A 21 -6.24 11.68 -9.30
CA ASN A 21 -5.05 11.12 -9.93
C ASN A 21 -5.03 9.59 -9.90
N LEU A 22 -5.78 8.96 -8.99
CA LEU A 22 -5.76 7.51 -8.87
C LEU A 22 -6.63 6.89 -9.98
N VAL A 23 -5.98 6.20 -10.92
CA VAL A 23 -6.67 5.46 -11.98
C VAL A 23 -7.16 4.12 -11.44
N GLY A 24 -6.34 3.42 -10.66
CA GLY A 24 -6.70 2.12 -10.11
C GLY A 24 -5.63 1.53 -9.21
N ILE A 25 -6.06 0.57 -8.38
CA ILE A 25 -5.17 -0.25 -7.54
C ILE A 25 -5.42 -1.70 -7.90
N TYR A 26 -4.36 -2.43 -8.22
CA TYR A 26 -4.40 -3.81 -8.67
C TYR A 26 -3.63 -4.68 -7.68
N LEU A 27 -4.27 -5.76 -7.22
CA LEU A 27 -3.61 -6.75 -6.38
C LEU A 27 -2.79 -7.68 -7.26
N HIS A 28 -1.59 -8.03 -6.79
CA HIS A 28 -0.72 -9.00 -7.42
C HIS A 28 -0.14 -9.98 -6.40
N GLY A 29 0.73 -10.87 -6.86
CA GLY A 29 1.47 -11.78 -5.99
C GLY A 29 0.63 -12.92 -5.42
N SER A 30 1.14 -13.50 -4.33
CA SER A 30 0.60 -14.73 -3.73
C SER A 30 -0.86 -14.61 -3.30
N LEU A 31 -1.29 -13.42 -2.83
CA LEU A 31 -2.67 -13.14 -2.44
C LEU A 31 -3.63 -13.16 -3.62
N ALA A 32 -3.24 -12.60 -4.77
CA ALA A 32 -4.05 -12.68 -5.99
C ALA A 32 -4.13 -14.11 -6.55
N MET A 33 -3.07 -14.91 -6.37
CA MET A 33 -2.97 -16.28 -6.89
C MET A 33 -3.60 -17.34 -5.97
N GLY A 34 -4.09 -16.97 -4.79
CA GLY A 34 -4.69 -17.90 -3.83
C GLY A 34 -3.67 -18.74 -3.04
N CYS A 35 -2.38 -18.40 -3.11
CA CYS A 35 -1.28 -19.11 -2.44
C CYS A 35 -0.68 -18.28 -1.29
N TYR A 36 -1.49 -17.42 -0.67
CA TYR A 36 -1.05 -16.55 0.42
C TYR A 36 -0.86 -17.33 1.73
N SER A 37 0.19 -16.97 2.47
CA SER A 37 0.44 -17.45 3.83
C SER A 37 0.66 -16.28 4.78
N GLU A 38 0.60 -16.50 6.10
CA GLU A 38 0.81 -15.44 7.10
C GLU A 38 2.20 -14.78 7.03
N HIS A 39 3.17 -15.43 6.40
CA HIS A 39 4.53 -14.92 6.19
C HIS A 39 4.72 -14.27 4.81
N SER A 40 3.69 -14.26 3.97
CA SER A 40 3.74 -13.70 2.63
C SER A 40 3.51 -12.18 2.64
N ASP A 41 4.25 -11.48 1.79
CA ASP A 41 4.03 -10.06 1.53
C ASP A 41 2.73 -9.83 0.73
N ILE A 42 2.22 -8.59 0.78
CA ILE A 42 1.08 -8.14 -0.02
C ILE A 42 1.60 -7.26 -1.15
N ASP A 43 1.57 -7.80 -2.37
CA ASP A 43 2.00 -7.07 -3.57
C ASP A 43 0.82 -6.35 -4.22
N PHE A 44 0.96 -5.06 -4.48
CA PHE A 44 -0.04 -4.29 -5.22
C PHE A 44 0.61 -3.21 -6.10
N LEU A 45 -0.12 -2.81 -7.13
CA LEU A 45 0.27 -1.76 -8.07
C LEU A 45 -0.77 -0.64 -8.01
N ALA A 46 -0.32 0.60 -7.81
CA ALA A 46 -1.15 1.79 -7.90
C ALA A 46 -0.83 2.55 -9.18
N VAL A 47 -1.81 2.70 -10.07
CA VAL A 47 -1.68 3.41 -11.34
C VAL A 47 -2.21 4.84 -11.17
N VAL A 48 -1.42 5.81 -11.62
CA VAL A 48 -1.76 7.24 -11.54
C VAL A 48 -1.77 7.88 -12.92
N GLY A 49 -2.65 8.86 -13.12
CA GLY A 49 -2.82 9.54 -14.42
C GLY A 49 -1.72 10.55 -14.73
N TYR A 50 -1.12 11.15 -13.70
CA TYR A 50 -0.04 12.13 -13.82
C TYR A 50 1.06 11.91 -12.77
N PRO A 51 2.31 12.34 -13.05
CA PRO A 51 3.45 12.14 -12.16
C PRO A 51 3.22 12.70 -10.74
N LEU A 52 3.63 11.92 -9.74
CA LEU A 52 3.56 12.34 -8.34
C LEU A 52 4.73 13.25 -7.96
N ASN A 53 4.42 14.35 -7.28
CA ASN A 53 5.44 15.16 -6.63
C ASN A 53 6.06 14.43 -5.43
N TYR A 54 7.23 14.90 -4.99
CA TYR A 54 7.97 14.28 -3.88
C TYR A 54 7.16 14.22 -2.58
N LYS A 55 6.41 15.28 -2.25
CA LYS A 55 5.62 15.34 -1.01
C LYS A 55 4.53 14.27 -0.99
N THR A 56 3.84 14.07 -2.11
CA THR A 56 2.81 13.02 -2.25
C THR A 56 3.44 11.63 -2.16
N LYS A 57 4.57 11.39 -2.83
CA LYS A 57 5.31 10.11 -2.71
C LYS A 57 5.69 9.82 -1.25
N ARG A 58 6.20 10.83 -0.54
CA ARG A 58 6.58 10.68 0.87
C ARG A 58 5.38 10.36 1.75
N LEU A 59 4.27 11.06 1.56
CA LEU A 59 3.04 10.85 2.31
C LEU A 59 2.49 9.42 2.13
N LEU A 60 2.53 8.87 0.90
CA LEU A 60 2.11 7.49 0.65
C LEU A 60 2.98 6.48 1.41
N VAL A 61 4.30 6.67 1.40
CA VAL A 61 5.23 5.82 2.16
C VAL A 61 4.97 5.93 3.65
N ASP A 62 4.77 7.14 4.17
CA ASP A 62 4.48 7.36 5.59
C ASP A 62 3.16 6.68 6.01
N GLU A 63 2.13 6.64 5.15
CA GLU A 63 0.90 5.89 5.42
C GLU A 63 1.12 4.37 5.41
N LEU A 64 1.97 3.84 4.51
CA LEU A 64 2.30 2.41 4.49
C LEU A 64 3.06 1.99 5.75
N LEU A 65 3.99 2.83 6.24
CA LEU A 65 4.74 2.56 7.47
C LEU A 65 3.84 2.50 8.72
N LYS A 66 2.70 3.20 8.71
CA LYS A 66 1.71 3.14 9.81
C LYS A 66 0.88 1.85 9.83
N LEU A 67 0.96 1.03 8.79
CA LEU A 67 0.24 -0.25 8.72
C LEU A 67 0.99 -1.38 9.44
N GLN A 68 2.30 -1.24 9.61
CA GLN A 68 3.11 -2.19 10.35
C GLN A 68 3.22 -1.71 11.81
N ASP A 69 2.78 -2.53 12.76
CA ASP A 69 3.27 -2.46 14.14
C ASP A 69 4.73 -2.97 14.17
N CYS A 70 5.62 -2.34 13.42
CA CYS A 70 7.03 -2.68 13.45
C CYS A 70 7.75 -1.76 14.45
N PRO A 71 8.47 -2.32 15.46
CA PRO A 71 9.37 -1.51 16.26
C PRO A 71 10.38 -0.88 15.30
N LYS A 72 10.61 0.43 15.46
CA LYS A 72 11.54 1.21 14.63
C LYS A 72 12.81 0.39 14.39
N ARG A 73 13.00 -0.12 13.17
CA ARG A 73 14.33 -0.60 12.77
C ARG A 73 15.24 0.61 12.83
N VAL A 74 16.00 0.70 13.90
CA VAL A 74 17.11 1.63 14.04
C VAL A 74 18.08 1.26 12.93
N LEU A 75 18.08 2.04 11.86
CA LEU A 75 19.14 1.99 10.86
C LEU A 75 20.42 2.40 11.60
N LYS A 76 21.32 1.44 11.81
CA LYS A 76 22.71 1.68 12.20
C LYS A 76 23.51 2.02 10.95
#